data_AF-A0A3M1F7R6-F1
#
_entry.id   AF-A0A3M1F7R6-F1
#
_cell.length_a   1.000
_cell.length_b   1.000
_cell.length_c   1.000
_cell.angle_alpha   90.00
_cell.angle_beta   90.00
_cell.angle_gamma   90.00
#
_symmetry.space_group_name_H-M   'P 1'
#
loop_
_entity.id
_entity.type
_entity.pdbx_description
1 polymer ?
#
loop_
_entity_poly.entity_id
_entity_poly.type
_entity_poly.pdbx_seq_one_letter_code
_entity_poly.pdbx_strand_id
1 'polypeptide(L)' 'MKKDVIEKLAALVTAAFGLVAALAWNDAIKALFKGPCNTEGAGALCMLSSGGPWLYAILVTILAVIATIWIGKIAEKAK' A
#
# COMPACT_ATOMS: atom_id res chain seq x y z
N MET A 1 12.34 -16.68 -29.37
CA MET A 1 12.54 -17.74 -28.36
C MET A 1 13.23 -17.25 -27.09
N LYS A 2 14.54 -16.98 -27.05
CA LYS A 2 15.19 -16.56 -25.79
C LYS A 2 14.64 -15.24 -25.23
N LYS A 3 14.39 -14.25 -26.11
CA LYS A 3 13.84 -12.94 -25.74
C LYS A 3 12.41 -13.05 -25.18
N ASP A 4 11.52 -13.76 -25.86
CA ASP A 4 10.13 -13.95 -25.42
C ASP A 4 10.07 -14.64 -24.05
N VAL A 5 10.91 -15.66 -23.83
CA VAL A 5 10.99 -16.35 -22.52
C VAL A 5 11.45 -15.38 -21.44
N ILE A 6 12.48 -14.57 -21.70
CA ILE A 6 12.97 -13.57 -20.74
C ILE A 6 11.88 -12.52 -20.45
N GLU A 7 11.16 -12.04 -21.46
CA GLU A 7 10.07 -11.06 -21.28
C GLU A 7 8.91 -11.63 -20.45
N LYS A 8 8.50 -12.88 -20.70
CA LYS A 8 7.46 -13.54 -19.91
C LYS A 8 7.90 -13.79 -18.48
N LEU A 9 9.16 -14.19 -18.27
CA LEU A 9 9.73 -14.34 -16.94
C LEU A 9 9.81 -12.99 -16.21
N ALA A 10 10.26 -11.93 -16.87
CA ALA A 10 10.27 -10.60 -16.29
C ALA A 10 8.87 -10.16 -15.86
N ALA A 11 7.85 -10.34 -16.72
CA ALA A 11 6.47 -10.03 -16.37
C ALA A 11 5.95 -10.83 -15.16
N LEU A 12 6.23 -12.14 -15.10
CA LEU A 12 5.85 -12.99 -13.97
C LEU A 12 6.53 -12.55 -12.67
N VAL A 13 7.83 -12.26 -12.73
CA VAL A 13 8.61 -11.80 -11.57
C VAL A 13 8.14 -10.42 -11.10
N THR A 14 7.91 -9.48 -12.02
CA THR A 14 7.36 -8.15 -11.70
C THR A 14 5.98 -8.27 -11.05
N ALA A 15 5.10 -9.13 -11.55
CA ALA A 15 3.79 -9.37 -10.95
C ALA A 15 3.91 -9.97 -9.54
N ALA A 16 4.77 -10.97 -9.35
CA ALA A 16 5.01 -11.59 -8.05
C ALA A 16 5.53 -10.57 -7.02
N PHE A 17 6.53 -9.76 -7.39
CA PHE A 17 7.03 -8.70 -6.51
C PHE A 17 6.00 -7.61 -6.28
N GLY A 18 5.18 -7.28 -7.28
CA GLY A 18 4.07 -6.34 -7.13
C GLY A 18 3.07 -6.81 -6.06
N LEU A 19 2.74 -8.10 -6.03
CA LEU A 19 1.88 -8.68 -5.00
C LEU A 19 2.52 -8.64 -3.61
N VAL A 20 3.79 -9.03 -3.50
CA VAL A 20 4.54 -8.97 -2.23
C VAL A 20 4.60 -7.53 -1.70
N ALA A 21 4.86 -6.55 -2.58
CA ALA A 21 4.88 -5.14 -2.22
C ALA A 21 3.50 -4.67 -1.72
N ALA A 22 2.42 -5.05 -2.42
CA ALA A 22 1.06 -4.70 -2.01
C ALA A 22 0.71 -5.26 -0.61
N LEU A 23 1.10 -6.50 -0.32
CA LEU A 23 0.90 -7.12 1.00
C LEU A 23 1.73 -6.42 2.09
N ALA A 24 2.99 -6.11 1.82
CA ALA A 24 3.86 -5.42 2.78
C ALA A 24 3.32 -4.02 3.12
N TRP A 25 2.81 -3.28 2.13
CA TRP A 25 2.17 -1.98 2.37
C TRP A 25 0.88 -2.11 3.19
N ASN A 26 0.05 -3.12 2.93
CA ASN A 26 -1.14 -3.39 3.75
C ASN A 26 -0.77 -3.58 5.23
N ASP A 27 0.25 -4.40 5.51
CA ASP A 27 0.67 -4.70 6.87
C ASP A 27 1.33 -3.49 7.54
N ALA A 28 2.16 -2.75 6.81
CA ALA A 28 2.77 -1.51 7.29
C ALA A 28 1.73 -0.46 7.67
N ILE A 29 0.72 -0.24 6.82
CA ILE A 29 -0.35 0.72 7.10
C ILE A 29 -1.15 0.25 8.32
N LYS A 30 -1.51 -1.03 8.42
CA LYS A 30 -2.22 -1.55 9.61
C LYS A 30 -1.42 -1.40 10.90
N ALA A 31 -0.10 -1.61 10.83
CA ALA A 31 0.78 -1.45 11.98
C ALA A 31 0.74 -0.01 12.55
N LEU A 32 0.53 1.01 11.72
CA LEU A 32 0.36 2.39 12.20
C LEU A 32 -0.84 2.55 13.14
N PHE A 33 -1.93 1.83 12.90
CA PHE A 33 -3.17 1.90 13.70
C PHE A 33 -3.20 0.90 14.85
N LYS A 34 -2.12 0.14 15.06
CA LYS A 34 -2.03 -0.79 16.18
C LYS A 34 -2.12 -0.02 17.49
N GLY A 35 -2.95 -0.47 18.42
CA GLY A 35 -3.14 0.19 19.70
C GLY A 35 -3.70 -0.78 20.74
N PRO A 36 -4.05 -0.28 21.94
CA PRO A 36 -4.07 1.13 22.36
C PRO A 36 -2.69 1.78 22.55
N CYS A 37 -2.59 3.12 22.54
CA CYS A 37 -1.32 3.86 22.52
C CYS A 37 -0.33 3.56 23.65
N ASN A 38 -0.83 3.11 24.80
CA ASN A 38 0.00 2.83 25.97
C ASN A 38 0.41 1.36 26.07
N THR A 39 0.29 0.59 24.99
CA THR A 39 0.75 -0.80 24.93
C THR A 39 2.06 -0.92 24.18
N GLU A 40 2.88 -1.87 24.59
CA GLU A 40 4.13 -2.19 23.90
C GLU A 40 3.85 -2.61 22.45
N GLY A 41 4.50 -1.95 21.50
CA GLY A 41 4.26 -2.15 20.07
C GLY A 41 3.01 -1.45 19.51
N ALA A 42 2.49 -0.42 20.19
CA ALA A 42 1.52 0.50 19.60
C ALA A 42 2.11 1.23 18.38
N GLY A 43 1.28 1.43 17.37
CA GLY A 43 1.62 2.16 16.15
C GLY A 43 1.55 3.68 16.35
N ALA A 44 2.14 4.43 15.41
CA ALA A 44 2.18 5.89 15.48
C ALA A 44 0.79 6.57 15.49
N LEU A 45 -0.23 5.91 14.93
CA LEU A 45 -1.61 6.37 14.87
C LEU A 45 -2.52 5.60 15.85
N CYS A 46 -1.96 5.04 16.91
CA CYS A 46 -2.67 4.30 17.94
C CYS A 46 -3.87 5.06 18.56
N MET A 47 -3.86 6.39 18.54
CA MET A 47 -4.97 7.21 19.08
C MET A 47 -6.25 7.01 18.26
N LEU A 48 -6.10 6.66 16.99
CA LEU A 48 -7.19 6.41 16.04
C LEU A 48 -7.64 4.94 16.08
N SER A 49 -6.98 4.07 16.85
CA SER A 49 -7.34 2.64 16.90
C SER A 49 -8.73 2.39 17.49
N SER A 50 -9.26 3.32 18.28
CA SER A 50 -10.62 3.27 18.86
C SER A 50 -11.73 3.45 17.82
N GLY A 51 -11.43 4.02 16.65
CA GLY A 51 -12.39 4.19 15.55
C GLY A 51 -12.72 2.90 14.79
N GLY A 52 -12.09 1.78 15.15
CA GLY A 52 -12.33 0.47 14.56
C GLY A 52 -11.97 0.39 13.07
N PRO A 53 -12.42 -0.68 12.38
CA PRO A 53 -12.03 -0.94 10.99
C PRO A 53 -12.54 0.11 9.98
N TRP A 54 -13.63 0.81 10.30
CA TRP A 54 -14.23 1.81 9.41
C TRP A 54 -13.38 3.07 9.29
N LEU A 55 -12.82 3.56 10.40
CA LEU A 55 -11.92 4.72 10.36
C LEU A 55 -10.66 4.41 9.54
N TYR A 56 -10.07 3.23 9.76
CA TYR A 56 -8.97 2.73 8.94
C TYR A 56 -9.34 2.73 7.45
N ALA A 57 -10.47 2.11 7.07
CA ALA A 57 -10.88 1.97 5.69
C ALA A 57 -11.09 3.32 4.99
N ILE A 58 -11.73 4.27 5.67
CA ILE A 58 -11.96 5.63 5.14
C ILE A 58 -10.63 6.35 4.92
N LEU A 59 -9.73 6.34 5.90
CA LEU A 59 -8.44 7.03 5.80
C LEU A 59 -7.58 6.44 4.68
N VAL A 60 -7.47 5.12 4.60
CA VAL A 60 -6.72 4.44 3.54
C VAL A 60 -7.33 4.72 2.17
N THR A 61 -8.65 4.77 2.05
CA THR A 61 -9.33 5.11 0.79
C THR A 61 -9.02 6.53 0.33
N ILE A 62 -9.04 7.51 1.26
CA ILE A 62 -8.69 8.90 0.94
C ILE A 62 -7.24 8.98 0.45
N LEU A 63 -6.31 8.35 1.17
CA LEU A 63 -4.90 8.31 0.77
C LEU A 63 -4.71 7.65 -0.60
N ALA A 64 -5.40 6.55 -0.87
CA ALA A 64 -5.34 5.86 -2.15
C ALA A 64 -5.82 6.76 -3.29
N VAL A 65 -6.96 7.45 -3.13
CA VAL A 65 -7.49 8.39 -4.13
C VAL A 65 -6.50 9.52 -4.41
N ILE A 66 -5.92 10.13 -3.36
CA ILE A 66 -4.91 11.21 -3.51
C ILE A 66 -3.70 10.69 -4.28
N ALA A 67 -3.18 9.52 -3.90
CA ALA A 67 -2.04 8.91 -4.58
C ALA A 67 -2.35 8.61 -6.05
N THR A 68 -3.53 8.05 -6.36
CA THR A 68 -3.96 7.77 -7.74
C THR A 68 -4.06 9.05 -8.58
N ILE A 69 -4.63 10.13 -8.03
CA ILE A 69 -4.70 11.42 -8.73
C ILE A 69 -3.30 11.97 -9.00
N TRP A 70 -2.40 11.89 -8.00
CA TRP A 70 -1.04 12.41 -8.14
C TRP A 70 -0.24 11.62 -9.19
N ILE A 71 -0.29 10.29 -9.14
CA ILE A 71 0.35 9.42 -10.14
C ILE A 71 -0.23 9.70 -11.53
N GLY A 72 -1.56 9.85 -11.65
CA GLY A 72 -2.21 10.20 -12.92
C GLY A 72 -1.70 11.51 -13.49
N LYS A 73 -1.55 12.55 -12.66
CA LYS A 73 -0.98 13.85 -13.09
C LYS A 73 0.48 13.74 -13.52
N ILE A 74 1.29 12.91 -12.86
CA ILE A 74 2.69 12.69 -13.24
C ILE A 74 2.76 11.93 -14.57
N ALA A 75 1.92 10.90 -14.75
CA ALA A 75 1.87 10.12 -15.98
C ALA A 75 1.50 10.98 -17.19
N GLU A 76 0.52 11.88 -17.06
CA GLU A 76 0.15 12.83 -18.13
C GLU A 76 1.27 13.81 -18.47
N LYS A 77 2.09 14.22 -17.49
CA LYS A 77 3.26 15.10 -17.74
C LYS A 77 4.45 14.38 -18.38
N ALA A 78 4.54 13.06 -18.22
CA ALA A 78 5.62 12.24 -18.76
C ALA A 78 5.34 11.75 -20.18
N LYS A 79 4.13 11.99 -20.69
CA LYS A 79 3.66 11.62 -22.02
C LYS A 79 3.86 12.76 -23.00
#